data_AF-A0A077WTP0-F1
#
_entry.id   AF-A0A077WTP0-F1
#
_cell.length_a   1.000
_cell.length_b   1.000
_cell.length_c   1.000
_cell.angle_alpha   90.00
_cell.angle_beta   90.00
_cell.angle_gamma   90.00
#
_symmetry.space_group_name_H-M   'P 1'
#
loop_
_entity.id
_entity.type
_entity.pdbx_description
1 polymer ?
#
loop_
_entity_poly.entity_id
_entity_poly.type
_entity_poly.pdbx_seq_one_letter_code
_entity_poly.pdbx_strand_id
1 'polypeptide(L)'
;MLHTIARFSVQLTRSTPWTRSSLAATTNTIKTYNRSTSPVQRHVLTAQRTMASKPSRPDRSGSKPMDRPPRDGEITARFITYVDAEGQVIQQRAPLEQVLRQYDSSKYFLVQVGGGSTPVCRLFEKKAMFERQKAKKKNKQVRTPESIVKEIVLGWNVSAHDMDHKLRHAKQFLEKGNKVKIEIVNKKGQVRLTRDEQKEYVDRIMDQLTEYKPTKPPAYSGGTCIVQFEKK
;
A
#
# COMPACT_ATOMS: atom_id res chain seq x y z
N MET A 1 13.68 34.07 -74.86
CA MET A 1 12.94 33.10 -75.70
C MET A 1 12.31 32.06 -74.78
N LEU A 2 11.13 31.61 -75.20
CA LEU A 2 10.10 30.80 -74.55
C LEU A 2 10.51 29.54 -73.75
N HIS A 3 9.50 29.08 -72.98
CA HIS A 3 9.14 27.71 -72.56
C HIS A 3 9.39 27.38 -71.07
N THR A 4 8.56 26.66 -70.31
CA THR A 4 7.16 26.18 -70.40
C THR A 4 6.89 25.41 -69.09
N ILE A 5 5.76 25.73 -68.44
CA ILE A 5 4.77 24.87 -67.74
C ILE A 5 5.24 23.73 -66.79
N ALA A 6 4.76 23.77 -65.54
CA ALA A 6 3.91 22.70 -64.96
C ALA A 6 3.26 23.14 -63.63
N ARG A 7 1.93 23.03 -63.59
CA ARG A 7 1.02 23.29 -62.46
C ARG A 7 0.91 22.04 -61.61
N PHE A 8 0.79 22.15 -60.28
CA PHE A 8 0.00 21.20 -59.50
C PHE A 8 -0.63 21.85 -58.27
N SER A 9 -1.87 21.44 -58.03
CA SER A 9 -2.90 22.04 -57.19
C SER A 9 -2.83 21.54 -55.74
N VAL A 10 -3.00 22.44 -54.75
CA VAL A 10 -3.42 22.09 -53.38
C VAL A 10 -4.41 23.15 -52.90
N GLN A 11 -5.65 22.74 -52.67
CA GLN A 11 -6.69 23.57 -52.06
C GLN A 11 -6.60 23.48 -50.53
N LEU A 12 -6.40 24.64 -49.88
CA LEU A 12 -6.74 24.88 -48.48
C LEU A 12 -8.16 25.43 -48.43
N THR A 13 -9.00 24.96 -47.50
CA THR A 13 -10.14 25.75 -47.03
C THR A 13 -10.17 25.77 -45.51
N ARG A 14 -10.41 26.96 -44.99
CA ARG A 14 -10.40 27.38 -43.58
C ARG A 14 -11.76 28.07 -43.31
N SER A 15 -12.03 28.25 -42.02
CA SER A 15 -12.91 29.26 -41.39
C SER A 15 -14.44 29.10 -41.37
N THR A 16 -14.92 28.88 -40.15
CA THR A 16 -16.17 29.35 -39.48
C THR A 16 -16.30 30.89 -39.48
N PRO A 17 -17.29 31.51 -38.79
CA PRO A 17 -18.73 31.25 -38.59
C PRO A 17 -19.58 32.48 -38.97
N TRP A 18 -20.92 32.40 -38.89
CA TRP A 18 -21.78 33.60 -38.97
C TRP A 18 -22.93 33.59 -37.95
N THR A 19 -23.24 34.77 -37.46
CA THR A 19 -24.07 35.09 -36.29
C THR A 19 -25.41 35.73 -36.68
N ARG A 20 -26.46 35.37 -35.92
CA ARG A 20 -27.47 36.23 -35.24
C ARG A 20 -28.53 37.04 -36.04
N SER A 21 -29.68 37.16 -35.36
CA SER A 21 -30.82 38.10 -35.47
C SER A 21 -31.97 37.68 -36.39
N SER A 22 -33.24 37.96 -36.12
CA SER A 22 -33.97 38.42 -34.92
C SER A 22 -35.46 38.53 -35.30
N LEU A 23 -36.34 38.54 -34.29
CA LEU A 23 -37.61 39.30 -34.15
C LEU A 23 -38.84 38.45 -33.83
N ALA A 24 -39.55 38.98 -32.84
CA ALA A 24 -40.75 38.51 -32.19
C ALA A 24 -42.02 38.88 -32.97
N ALA A 25 -43.13 38.20 -32.65
CA ALA A 25 -44.42 38.85 -32.44
C ALA A 25 -45.43 37.88 -31.80
N THR A 26 -46.33 38.49 -31.04
CA THR A 26 -47.26 37.99 -30.02
C THR A 26 -48.63 37.59 -30.59
N THR A 27 -49.42 36.80 -29.84
CA THR A 27 -50.88 36.95 -29.54
C THR A 27 -51.36 35.71 -28.73
N ASN A 28 -51.86 35.87 -27.49
CA ASN A 28 -53.27 36.06 -27.04
C ASN A 28 -54.21 34.87 -27.40
N THR A 29 -55.13 34.29 -26.59
CA THR A 29 -55.67 34.45 -25.23
C THR A 29 -56.61 33.23 -24.96
N ILE A 30 -56.95 32.99 -23.69
CA ILE A 30 -58.18 32.37 -23.10
C ILE A 30 -58.20 30.86 -22.73
N LYS A 31 -58.48 30.69 -21.42
CA LYS A 31 -58.79 29.50 -20.62
C LYS A 31 -59.93 28.63 -21.15
N THR A 32 -59.84 27.31 -20.92
CA THR A 32 -60.90 26.56 -20.24
C THR A 32 -60.30 25.46 -19.35
N TYR A 33 -60.91 25.28 -18.19
CA TYR A 33 -60.58 24.28 -17.18
C TYR A 33 -61.36 23.01 -17.51
N ASN A 34 -60.73 21.83 -17.51
CA ASN A 34 -61.50 20.63 -17.20
C ASN A 34 -60.68 19.56 -16.48
N ARG A 35 -61.40 18.88 -15.60
CA ARG A 35 -60.97 18.12 -14.44
C ARG A 35 -60.81 16.64 -14.79
N SER A 36 -60.00 15.94 -14.00
CA SER A 36 -59.89 14.46 -13.90
C SER A 36 -59.14 13.80 -15.08
N THR A 37 -58.22 12.86 -14.92
CA THR A 37 -57.94 11.87 -13.87
C THR A 37 -56.44 11.58 -13.87
N SER A 38 -55.85 11.37 -12.69
CA SER A 38 -54.45 11.02 -12.51
C SER A 38 -54.22 9.53 -12.83
N PRO A 39 -53.30 9.16 -13.74
CA PRO A 39 -52.70 7.84 -13.71
C PRO A 39 -51.52 7.89 -12.73
N VAL A 40 -51.67 7.21 -11.60
CA VAL A 40 -50.56 6.94 -10.68
C VAL A 40 -49.51 6.13 -11.46
N GLN A 41 -48.46 6.77 -11.95
CA GLN A 41 -47.28 6.08 -12.45
C GLN A 41 -46.61 5.37 -11.28
N ARG A 42 -46.90 4.07 -11.12
CA ARG A 42 -46.04 3.18 -10.35
C ARG A 42 -44.68 3.17 -11.04
N HIS A 43 -43.73 3.92 -10.50
CA HIS A 43 -42.32 3.66 -10.76
C HIS A 43 -42.01 2.27 -10.22
N VAL A 44 -42.06 1.26 -11.09
CA VAL A 44 -41.34 0.01 -10.87
C VAL A 44 -39.86 0.38 -10.86
N LEU A 45 -39.29 0.50 -9.66
CA LEU A 45 -37.86 0.47 -9.47
C LEU A 45 -37.41 -0.92 -9.93
N THR A 46 -37.05 -1.04 -11.21
CA THR A 46 -36.29 -2.18 -11.70
C THR A 46 -34.93 -2.10 -11.02
N ALA A 47 -34.82 -2.69 -9.83
CA ALA A 47 -33.56 -2.93 -9.18
C ALA A 47 -32.77 -3.87 -10.11
N GLN A 48 -31.94 -3.31 -10.99
CA GLN A 48 -30.88 -4.04 -11.62
C GLN A 48 -29.91 -4.46 -10.51
N ARG A 49 -30.21 -5.62 -9.94
CA ARG A 49 -29.34 -6.32 -9.01
C ARG A 49 -28.12 -6.74 -9.83
N THR A 50 -27.13 -5.86 -9.92
CA THR A 50 -25.83 -6.21 -10.46
C THR A 50 -25.31 -7.35 -9.60
N MET A 51 -25.30 -8.56 -10.18
CA MET A 51 -24.69 -9.69 -9.53
C MET A 51 -23.20 -9.41 -9.49
N ALA A 52 -22.73 -8.77 -8.42
CA ALA A 52 -21.32 -8.71 -8.12
C ALA A 52 -20.84 -10.16 -8.02
N SER A 53 -20.12 -10.62 -9.05
CA SER A 53 -19.46 -11.91 -9.05
C SER A 53 -18.58 -11.95 -7.80
N LYS A 54 -18.77 -12.96 -6.96
CA LYS A 54 -17.87 -13.19 -5.82
C LYS A 54 -16.44 -13.23 -6.37
N PRO A 55 -15.48 -12.50 -5.77
CA PRO A 55 -14.09 -12.58 -6.20
C PRO A 55 -13.67 -14.06 -6.17
N SER A 56 -13.09 -14.53 -7.27
CA SER A 56 -12.54 -15.87 -7.36
C SER A 56 -11.60 -16.07 -6.19
N ARG A 57 -11.77 -17.20 -5.47
CA ARG A 57 -10.84 -17.58 -4.41
C ARG A 57 -9.43 -17.60 -5.02
N PRO A 58 -8.43 -17.00 -4.36
CA PRO A 58 -7.07 -17.04 -4.86
C PRO A 58 -6.68 -18.51 -5.07
N ASP A 59 -6.19 -18.80 -6.27
CA ASP A 59 -5.73 -20.13 -6.64
C ASP A 59 -4.71 -20.60 -5.61
N ARG A 60 -5.06 -21.65 -4.85
CA ARG A 60 -4.20 -22.23 -3.81
C ARG A 60 -3.04 -23.06 -4.42
N SER A 61 -2.97 -23.19 -5.73
CA SER A 61 -1.95 -24.01 -6.41
C SER A 61 -0.57 -23.33 -6.55
N GLY A 62 -0.45 -22.03 -6.26
CA GLY A 62 0.84 -21.33 -6.28
C GLY A 62 1.66 -21.60 -5.03
N SER A 63 2.80 -22.29 -5.16
CA SER A 63 3.82 -22.34 -4.11
C SER A 63 4.21 -20.91 -3.72
N LYS A 64 4.20 -20.58 -2.42
CA LYS A 64 4.61 -19.26 -1.94
C LYS A 64 6.01 -18.93 -2.49
N PRO A 65 6.25 -17.71 -3.01
CA PRO A 65 7.57 -17.30 -3.43
C PRO A 65 8.52 -17.40 -2.23
N MET A 66 9.63 -18.12 -2.41
CA MET A 66 10.63 -18.29 -1.37
C MET A 66 11.40 -16.98 -1.18
N ASP A 67 11.71 -16.61 0.06
CA ASP A 67 12.52 -15.44 0.44
C ASP A 67 14.02 -15.58 0.04
N ARG A 68 14.34 -16.52 -0.85
CA ARG A 68 15.70 -16.81 -1.30
C ARG A 68 15.73 -17.02 -2.82
N PRO A 69 16.84 -16.69 -3.48
CA PRO A 69 17.01 -16.99 -4.90
C PRO A 69 16.94 -18.50 -5.16
N PRO A 70 16.42 -18.91 -6.34
CA PRO A 70 16.42 -20.31 -6.78
C PRO A 70 17.82 -20.92 -6.79
N ARG A 71 17.90 -22.22 -6.45
CA ARG A 71 19.16 -22.97 -6.41
C ARG A 71 19.08 -24.30 -7.14
N ASP A 72 20.19 -24.69 -7.77
CA ASP A 72 20.38 -26.00 -8.40
C ASP A 72 19.18 -26.39 -9.30
N GLY A 73 18.41 -27.42 -8.91
CA GLY A 73 17.24 -27.90 -9.65
C GLY A 73 15.99 -27.01 -9.57
N GLU A 74 15.98 -25.98 -8.72
CA GLU A 74 14.94 -24.95 -8.71
C GLU A 74 15.10 -23.98 -9.91
N ILE A 75 16.25 -24.00 -10.59
CA ILE A 75 16.52 -23.15 -11.77
C ILE A 75 15.82 -23.75 -12.99
N THR A 76 14.85 -23.04 -13.53
CA THR A 76 14.02 -23.49 -14.67
C THR A 76 14.66 -23.22 -16.04
N ALA A 77 15.75 -22.44 -16.09
CA ALA A 77 16.38 -22.05 -17.35
C ALA A 77 17.23 -23.17 -17.96
N ARG A 78 17.15 -23.31 -19.29
CA ARG A 78 17.94 -24.32 -20.04
C ARG A 78 19.41 -23.93 -20.20
N PHE A 79 19.67 -22.64 -20.40
CA PHE A 79 21.01 -22.07 -20.56
C PHE A 79 21.25 -21.04 -19.46
N ILE A 80 22.47 -21.01 -18.93
CA ILE A 80 22.88 -20.13 -17.83
C ILE A 80 24.24 -19.50 -18.10
N THR A 81 24.47 -18.34 -17.49
CA THR A 81 25.77 -17.69 -17.41
C THR A 81 26.44 -18.22 -16.15
N TYR A 82 27.44 -19.07 -16.31
CA TYR A 82 28.12 -19.75 -15.21
C TYR A 82 29.30 -18.91 -14.69
N VAL A 83 29.24 -18.62 -13.38
CA VAL A 83 30.27 -17.91 -12.62
C VAL A 83 30.79 -18.84 -11.52
N ASP A 84 32.10 -18.94 -11.37
CA ASP A 84 32.74 -19.73 -10.32
C ASP A 84 32.60 -19.13 -8.91
N ALA A 85 33.28 -19.72 -7.94
CA ALA A 85 33.28 -19.26 -6.55
C ALA A 85 34.11 -17.96 -6.39
N GLU A 86 35.10 -17.76 -7.25
CA GLU A 86 36.04 -16.64 -7.30
C GLU A 86 35.42 -15.39 -7.96
N GLY A 87 34.29 -15.56 -8.66
CA GLY A 87 33.57 -14.50 -9.36
C GLY A 87 33.96 -14.34 -10.83
N GLN A 88 34.76 -15.23 -11.41
CA GLN A 88 35.09 -15.22 -12.83
C GLN A 88 34.00 -15.90 -13.66
N VAL A 89 33.70 -15.30 -14.80
CA VAL A 89 32.72 -15.84 -15.75
C VAL A 89 33.43 -16.90 -16.58
N ILE A 90 33.15 -18.18 -16.28
CA ILE A 90 33.72 -19.29 -17.04
C ILE A 90 33.02 -19.39 -18.40
N GLN A 91 31.69 -19.33 -18.42
CA GLN A 91 30.88 -19.51 -19.63
C GLN A 91 29.63 -18.64 -19.62
N GLN A 92 29.39 -17.90 -20.70
CA GLN A 92 28.21 -17.03 -20.83
C GLN A 92 26.94 -17.77 -21.27
N ARG A 93 27.06 -18.95 -21.86
CA ARG A 93 25.92 -19.74 -22.34
C ARG A 93 26.19 -21.23 -22.15
N ALA A 94 26.20 -21.67 -20.90
CA ALA A 94 26.38 -23.07 -20.54
C ALA A 94 25.00 -23.77 -20.41
N PRO A 95 24.85 -25.02 -20.85
CA PRO A 95 23.65 -25.79 -20.55
C PRO A 95 23.62 -26.16 -19.06
N LEU A 96 22.46 -25.98 -18.41
CA LEU A 96 22.31 -26.17 -16.95
C LEU A 96 22.79 -27.55 -16.50
N GLU A 97 22.37 -28.61 -17.19
CA GLU A 97 22.73 -30.00 -16.86
C GLU A 97 24.23 -30.24 -16.85
N GLN A 98 24.97 -29.63 -17.77
CA GLN A 98 26.42 -29.76 -17.83
C GLN A 98 27.05 -29.11 -16.61
N VAL A 99 26.61 -27.91 -16.24
CA VAL A 99 27.14 -27.19 -15.07
C VAL A 99 26.84 -27.96 -13.79
N LEU A 100 25.63 -28.53 -13.64
CA LEU A 100 25.28 -29.35 -12.47
C LEU A 100 26.17 -30.60 -12.29
N ARG A 101 26.78 -31.10 -13.37
CA ARG A 101 27.73 -32.24 -13.33
C ARG A 101 29.18 -31.83 -13.07
N GLN A 102 29.52 -30.57 -13.30
CA GLN A 102 30.91 -30.08 -13.21
C GLN A 102 31.39 -29.87 -11.77
N TYR A 103 30.48 -29.61 -10.84
CA TYR A 103 30.82 -29.34 -9.44
C TYR A 103 30.27 -30.41 -8.50
N ASP A 104 30.92 -30.54 -7.33
CA ASP A 104 30.45 -31.42 -6.27
C ASP A 104 29.21 -30.82 -5.59
N SER A 105 28.05 -31.40 -5.89
CA SER A 105 26.77 -31.02 -5.33
C SER A 105 26.70 -31.19 -3.81
N SER A 106 27.67 -31.85 -3.17
CA SER A 106 27.78 -31.95 -1.71
C SER A 106 28.40 -30.70 -1.09
N LYS A 107 29.35 -30.07 -1.78
CA LYS A 107 30.16 -28.95 -1.27
C LYS A 107 29.69 -27.58 -1.74
N TYR A 108 29.09 -27.51 -2.93
CA TYR A 108 28.68 -26.26 -3.55
C TYR A 108 27.17 -26.21 -3.85
N PHE A 109 26.66 -24.99 -4.01
CA PHE A 109 25.33 -24.68 -4.51
C PHE A 109 25.46 -23.72 -5.69
N LEU A 110 24.73 -24.00 -6.76
CA LEU A 110 24.55 -23.09 -7.88
C LEU A 110 23.36 -22.18 -7.57
N VAL A 111 23.61 -20.89 -7.39
CA VAL A 111 22.56 -19.92 -7.02
C VAL A 111 22.33 -18.93 -8.14
N GLN A 112 21.08 -18.74 -8.52
CA GLN A 112 20.70 -17.71 -9.48
C GLN A 112 20.73 -16.33 -8.81
N VAL A 113 21.73 -15.51 -9.16
CA VAL A 113 21.92 -14.16 -8.58
C VAL A 113 21.11 -13.11 -9.34
N GLY A 114 20.89 -13.29 -10.63
CA GLY A 114 20.21 -12.34 -11.49
C GLY A 114 19.29 -12.99 -12.53
N GLY A 115 18.26 -12.25 -12.94
CA GLY A 115 17.35 -12.62 -14.03
C GLY A 115 17.80 -12.02 -15.37
N GLY A 116 17.44 -12.68 -16.47
CA GLY A 116 17.74 -12.27 -17.84
C GLY A 116 17.36 -13.37 -18.84
N SER A 117 17.66 -13.16 -20.12
CA SER A 117 17.51 -14.20 -21.17
C SER A 117 18.39 -15.43 -20.86
N THR A 118 19.59 -15.16 -20.34
CA THR A 118 20.47 -16.17 -19.74
C THR A 118 20.70 -15.77 -18.27
N PRO A 119 20.07 -16.44 -17.29
CA PRO A 119 20.23 -16.07 -15.89
C PRO A 119 21.67 -16.27 -15.42
N VAL A 120 22.11 -15.40 -14.51
CA VAL A 120 23.46 -15.44 -13.95
C VAL A 120 23.47 -16.34 -12.72
N CYS A 121 24.18 -17.46 -12.85
CA CYS A 121 24.28 -18.48 -11.83
C CYS A 121 25.71 -18.50 -11.29
N ARG A 122 25.86 -18.24 -9.99
CA ARG A 122 27.16 -18.23 -9.31
C ARG A 122 27.27 -19.43 -8.38
N LEU A 123 28.45 -20.04 -8.36
CA LEU A 123 28.79 -21.11 -7.45
C LEU A 123 29.07 -20.56 -6.05
N PHE A 124 28.47 -21.15 -5.03
CA PHE A 124 28.70 -20.81 -3.64
C PHE A 124 29.00 -22.05 -2.80
N GLU A 125 29.96 -21.97 -1.90
CA GLU A 125 30.21 -23.04 -0.94
C GLU A 125 29.05 -23.13 0.09
N LYS A 126 28.57 -24.35 0.35
CA LYS A 126 27.43 -24.58 1.27
C LYS A 126 27.73 -24.11 2.68
N LYS A 127 28.94 -24.38 3.17
CA LYS A 127 29.39 -24.04 4.53
C LYS A 127 29.39 -22.53 4.74
N ALA A 128 30.03 -21.78 3.84
CA ALA A 128 30.07 -20.33 3.86
C ALA A 128 28.65 -19.71 3.79
N MET A 129 27.75 -20.27 2.98
CA MET A 129 26.36 -19.82 2.89
C MET A 129 25.58 -20.05 4.18
N PHE A 130 25.80 -21.18 4.87
CA PHE A 130 25.17 -21.46 6.15
C PHE A 130 25.68 -20.53 7.25
N GLU A 131 26.99 -20.31 7.32
CA GLU A 131 27.62 -19.40 8.27
C GLU A 131 27.15 -17.96 8.06
N ARG A 132 27.11 -17.49 6.81
CA ARG A 132 26.57 -16.17 6.47
C ARG A 132 25.10 -16.04 6.86
N GLN A 133 24.28 -17.07 6.65
CA GLN A 133 22.88 -17.07 7.09
C GLN A 133 22.76 -17.04 8.62
N LYS A 134 23.58 -17.82 9.33
CA LYS A 134 23.61 -17.85 10.79
C LYS A 134 24.06 -16.49 11.35
N ALA A 135 25.08 -15.87 10.77
CA ALA A 135 25.54 -14.53 11.12
C ALA A 135 24.45 -13.47 10.85
N LYS A 136 23.78 -13.52 9.69
CA LYS A 136 22.64 -12.64 9.38
C LYS A 136 21.50 -12.81 10.40
N LYS A 137 21.15 -14.03 10.79
CA LYS A 137 20.14 -14.30 11.82
C LYS A 137 20.55 -13.74 13.18
N LYS A 138 21.80 -13.95 13.60
CA LYS A 138 22.33 -13.38 14.84
C LYS A 138 22.33 -11.85 14.80
N ASN A 139 22.79 -11.23 13.72
CA ASN A 139 22.77 -9.77 13.58
C ASN A 139 21.33 -9.22 13.56
N LYS A 140 20.39 -9.91 12.92
CA LYS A 140 18.96 -9.53 12.96
C LYS A 140 18.37 -9.66 14.37
N GLN A 141 18.82 -10.62 15.16
CA GLN A 141 18.39 -10.79 16.55
C GLN A 141 19.00 -9.72 17.48
N VAL A 142 20.24 -9.31 17.22
CA VAL A 142 20.98 -8.32 18.01
C VAL A 142 20.61 -6.89 17.62
N ARG A 143 20.27 -6.65 16.35
CA ARG A 143 19.61 -5.41 15.94
C ARG A 143 18.28 -5.37 16.66
N THR A 144 18.23 -4.54 17.70
CA THR A 144 17.02 -4.19 18.43
C THR A 144 15.89 -4.04 17.41
N PRO A 145 14.75 -4.74 17.58
CA PRO A 145 13.63 -4.56 16.66
C PRO A 145 13.41 -3.07 16.53
N GLU A 146 13.43 -2.56 15.29
CA GLU A 146 13.18 -1.15 14.99
C GLU A 146 12.02 -0.71 15.86
N SER A 147 12.18 0.38 16.62
CA SER A 147 11.18 0.79 17.60
C SER A 147 9.86 1.03 16.88
N ILE A 148 8.96 0.04 16.90
CA ILE A 148 7.68 0.10 16.20
C ILE A 148 6.84 1.14 16.93
N VAL A 149 6.26 2.07 16.18
CA VAL A 149 5.29 3.01 16.74
C VAL A 149 3.97 2.26 16.88
N LYS A 150 3.51 2.08 18.12
CA LYS A 150 2.21 1.46 18.41
C LYS A 150 1.19 2.53 18.71
N GLU A 151 0.06 2.46 18.03
CA GLU A 151 -1.04 3.40 18.21
C GLU A 151 -2.09 2.81 19.15
N ILE A 152 -2.49 3.57 20.16
CA ILE A 152 -3.54 3.21 21.12
C ILE A 152 -4.64 4.25 21.02
N VAL A 153 -5.84 3.80 20.66
CA VAL A 153 -7.01 4.68 20.51
C VAL A 153 -7.88 4.65 21.77
N LEU A 154 -8.08 5.82 22.37
CA LEU A 154 -8.95 6.06 23.52
C LEU A 154 -10.16 6.88 23.10
N GLY A 155 -11.29 6.67 23.78
CA GLY A 155 -12.44 7.55 23.68
C GLY A 155 -12.41 8.58 24.80
N TRP A 156 -13.00 9.77 24.60
CA TRP A 156 -13.11 10.77 25.66
C TRP A 156 -14.00 10.32 26.83
N ASN A 157 -15.08 9.58 26.56
CA ASN A 157 -16.03 9.09 27.56
C ASN A 157 -15.80 7.58 27.87
N VAL A 158 -14.56 7.17 28.13
CA VAL A 158 -14.28 5.78 28.55
C VAL A 158 -14.40 5.63 30.06
N SER A 159 -14.72 4.43 30.54
CA SER A 159 -14.70 4.14 31.97
C SER A 159 -13.27 4.15 32.49
N ALA A 160 -13.09 4.48 33.77
CA ALA A 160 -11.77 4.48 34.42
C ALA A 160 -11.07 3.12 34.30
N HIS A 161 -11.82 2.02 34.34
CA HIS A 161 -11.30 0.67 34.18
C HIS A 161 -10.80 0.37 32.75
N ASP A 162 -11.54 0.79 31.70
CA ASP A 162 -11.08 0.62 30.31
C ASP A 162 -9.83 1.46 30.02
N MET A 163 -9.78 2.68 30.58
CA MET A 163 -8.62 3.55 30.49
C MET A 163 -7.38 2.89 31.10
N ASP A 164 -7.48 2.41 32.34
CA ASP A 164 -6.38 1.73 33.04
C ASP A 164 -5.89 0.50 32.26
N HIS A 165 -6.80 -0.31 31.72
CA HIS A 165 -6.45 -1.47 30.92
C HIS A 165 -5.62 -1.10 29.69
N LYS A 166 -6.00 -0.05 28.96
CA LYS A 166 -5.25 0.42 27.78
C LYS A 166 -3.93 1.07 28.16
N LEU A 167 -3.87 1.78 29.29
CA LEU A 167 -2.62 2.34 29.79
C LEU A 167 -1.65 1.25 30.25
N ARG A 168 -2.14 0.15 30.82
CA ARG A 168 -1.31 -1.02 31.11
C ARG A 168 -0.70 -1.61 29.84
N HIS A 169 -1.46 -1.70 28.75
CA HIS A 169 -0.93 -2.10 27.43
C HIS A 169 0.11 -1.10 26.90
N ALA A 170 -0.13 0.21 27.08
CA ALA A 170 0.82 1.26 26.74
C ALA A 170 2.15 1.06 27.49
N LYS A 171 2.10 0.86 28.82
CA LYS A 171 3.27 0.57 29.66
C LYS A 171 4.04 -0.65 29.16
N GLN A 172 3.35 -1.76 28.92
CA GLN A 172 3.98 -2.98 28.37
C GLN A 172 4.66 -2.75 27.02
N PHE A 173 4.13 -1.86 26.19
CA PHE A 173 4.75 -1.53 24.91
C PHE A 173 5.98 -0.63 25.07
N LEU A 174 5.92 0.32 25.99
CA LEU A 174 7.04 1.20 26.34
C LEU A 174 8.18 0.43 27.01
N GLU A 175 7.88 -0.52 27.91
CA GLU A 175 8.86 -1.41 28.55
C GLU A 175 9.67 -2.20 27.51
N LYS A 176 8.98 -2.71 26.49
CA LYS A 176 9.54 -3.42 25.33
C LYS A 176 10.37 -2.53 24.39
N GLY A 177 10.49 -1.22 24.67
CA GLY A 177 11.26 -0.27 23.87
C GLY A 177 10.54 0.23 22.62
N ASN A 178 9.22 0.05 22.53
CA ASN A 178 8.42 0.62 21.45
C ASN A 178 8.05 2.07 21.76
N LYS A 179 7.79 2.85 20.71
CA LYS A 179 7.18 4.17 20.87
C LYS A 179 5.67 4.00 20.92
N VAL A 180 4.98 4.75 21.77
CA VAL A 180 3.52 4.66 21.88
C VAL A 180 2.91 6.01 21.53
N LYS A 181 1.99 6.00 20.57
CA LYS A 181 1.15 7.15 20.22
C LYS A 181 -0.26 6.88 20.73
N ILE A 182 -0.71 7.69 21.68
CA ILE A 182 -2.05 7.64 22.23
C ILE A 182 -2.88 8.67 21.48
N GLU A 183 -3.95 8.22 20.83
CA GLU A 183 -4.91 9.06 20.14
C GLU A 183 -6.25 9.00 20.86
N ILE A 184 -6.70 10.14 21.37
CA ILE A 184 -7.99 10.28 22.04
C ILE A 184 -8.96 10.87 21.04
N VAL A 185 -9.99 10.09 20.69
CA VAL A 185 -10.98 10.42 19.67
C VAL A 185 -12.38 10.51 20.26
N ASN A 186 -13.25 11.29 19.62
CA ASN A 186 -14.67 11.21 19.93
C ASN A 186 -15.31 10.03 19.17
N LYS A 187 -15.86 9.06 19.90
CA LYS A 187 -16.57 7.95 19.27
C LYS A 187 -17.92 8.43 18.75
N LYS A 188 -18.40 7.79 17.68
CA LYS A 188 -19.72 8.10 17.11
C LYS A 188 -20.81 7.94 18.17
N GLY A 189 -21.69 8.92 18.29
CA GLY A 189 -22.80 8.91 19.24
C GLY A 189 -22.45 9.33 20.67
N GLN A 190 -21.21 9.76 20.95
CA GLN A 190 -20.83 10.31 22.26
C GLN A 190 -20.86 11.84 22.26
N VAL A 191 -21.29 12.41 23.39
CA VAL A 191 -21.28 13.85 23.63
C VAL A 191 -19.84 14.35 23.64
N ARG A 192 -19.59 15.50 22.98
CA ARG A 192 -18.29 16.16 23.02
C ARG A 192 -18.06 16.75 24.41
N LEU A 193 -16.97 16.33 25.07
CA LEU A 193 -16.52 16.95 26.31
C LEU A 193 -16.08 18.39 26.07
N THR A 194 -16.20 19.21 27.11
CA THR A 194 -15.69 20.58 27.13
C THR A 194 -14.16 20.57 27.14
N ARG A 195 -13.53 21.67 26.71
CA ARG A 195 -12.07 21.78 26.65
C ARG A 195 -11.40 21.56 28.02
N ASP A 196 -12.05 21.97 29.10
CA ASP A 196 -11.49 21.84 30.45
C ASP A 196 -11.52 20.38 30.93
N GLU A 197 -12.62 19.67 30.69
CA GLU A 197 -12.74 18.23 30.97
C GLU A 197 -11.75 17.41 30.13
N GLN A 198 -11.52 17.82 28.86
CA GLN A 198 -10.52 17.19 28.00
C GLN A 198 -9.11 17.35 28.55
N LYS A 199 -8.76 18.53 29.09
CA LYS A 199 -7.46 18.77 29.72
C LYS A 199 -7.27 17.89 30.94
N GLU A 200 -8.25 17.89 31.85
CA GLU A 200 -8.19 17.06 33.06
C GLU A 200 -8.02 15.57 32.71
N TYR A 201 -8.72 15.11 31.68
CA TYR A 201 -8.59 13.73 31.19
C TYR A 201 -7.18 13.42 30.66
N VAL A 202 -6.58 14.34 29.89
CA VAL A 202 -5.20 14.19 29.41
C VAL A 202 -4.21 14.23 30.57
N ASP A 203 -4.40 15.13 31.54
CA ASP A 203 -3.53 15.26 32.71
C ASP A 203 -3.52 13.96 33.54
N ARG A 204 -4.68 13.31 33.73
CA ARG A 204 -4.76 11.98 34.36
C ARG A 204 -3.94 10.92 33.62
N ILE A 205 -3.95 10.93 32.29
CA ILE A 205 -3.13 10.00 31.48
C ILE A 205 -1.64 10.29 31.66
N MET A 206 -1.26 11.57 31.69
CA MET A 206 0.12 12.00 31.90
C MET A 206 0.62 11.59 33.28
N ASP A 207 -0.20 11.74 34.32
CA ASP A 207 0.11 11.34 35.70
C ASP A 207 0.39 9.83 35.82
N GLN A 208 -0.45 9.01 35.18
CA GLN A 208 -0.25 7.55 35.19
C GLN A 208 0.97 7.09 34.38
N LEU A 209 1.53 7.95 33.51
CA LEU A 209 2.69 7.70 32.65
C LEU A 209 3.90 8.57 32.98
N THR A 210 3.97 9.16 34.18
CA THR A 210 5.08 10.01 34.68
C THR A 210 6.47 9.38 34.59
N GLU A 211 6.54 8.05 34.64
CA GLU A 211 7.77 7.28 34.47
C GLU A 211 8.38 7.41 33.07
N TYR A 212 7.57 7.73 32.04
CA TYR A 212 7.98 7.77 30.63
C TYR A 212 8.12 9.21 30.12
N LYS A 213 8.89 9.42 29.05
CA LYS A 213 9.13 10.76 28.48
C LYS A 213 8.11 11.06 27.39
N PRO A 214 7.33 12.16 27.47
CA PRO A 214 6.55 12.62 26.33
C PRO A 214 7.50 13.19 25.26
N THR A 215 7.39 12.71 24.02
CA THR A 215 8.20 13.21 22.89
C THR A 215 7.76 14.60 22.46
N LYS A 216 6.44 14.83 22.47
CA LYS A 216 5.80 16.09 22.06
C LYS A 216 4.75 16.49 23.09
N PRO A 217 4.49 17.78 23.27
CA PRO A 217 3.34 18.23 24.06
C PRO A 217 2.03 17.71 23.45
N PRO A 218 0.97 17.56 24.26
CA PRO A 218 -0.33 17.09 23.79
C PRO A 218 -0.86 17.99 22.67
N ALA A 219 -1.05 17.43 21.48
CA ALA A 219 -1.52 18.14 20.31
C ALA A 219 -3.03 17.94 20.15
N TYR A 220 -3.80 19.03 20.20
CA TYR A 220 -5.25 19.02 20.03
C TYR A 220 -5.60 19.42 18.58
N SER A 221 -6.30 18.57 17.85
CA SER A 221 -6.72 18.83 16.47
C SER A 221 -8.18 18.39 16.27
N GLY A 222 -9.08 19.33 15.97
CA GLY A 222 -10.45 19.00 15.54
C GLY A 222 -11.29 18.15 16.51
N GLY A 223 -10.97 18.15 17.81
CA GLY A 223 -11.62 17.32 18.82
C GLY A 223 -10.97 15.95 19.06
N THR A 224 -9.79 15.71 18.47
CA THR A 224 -8.88 14.64 18.87
C THR A 224 -7.68 15.22 19.61
N CYS A 225 -7.09 14.42 20.50
CA CYS A 225 -5.84 14.75 21.16
C CYS A 225 -4.83 13.63 20.92
N ILE A 226 -3.63 13.99 20.50
CA ILE A 226 -2.55 13.04 20.24
C ILE A 226 -1.41 13.32 21.21
N VAL A 227 -0.98 12.28 21.92
CA VAL A 227 0.18 12.30 22.81
C VAL A 227 1.11 11.16 22.43
N GLN A 228 2.41 11.43 22.39
CA GLN A 228 3.41 10.43 22.06
C GLN A 228 4.40 10.27 23.22
N PHE A 229 4.63 9.01 23.60
CA PHE A 229 5.53 8.62 24.67
C PHE A 229 6.66 7.75 24.14
N GLU A 230 7.84 7.95 24.73
CA GLU A 230 9.04 7.17 24.53
C GLU A 230 9.60 6.72 25.88
N LYS A 231 10.29 5.56 25.87
CA LYS A 231 11.03 5.10 27.04
C LYS A 231 12.15 6.12 27.35
N LYS A 232 12.32 6.47 28.63
CA LYS A 232 13.42 7.32 29.10
C LYS A 232 14.78 6.71 28.78
#